data_AF-A0AAD8HBF2-F1
#
_entry.id   AF-A0AAD8HBF2-F1
#
_cell.length_a   1.000
_cell.length_b   1.000
_cell.length_c   1.000
_cell.angle_alpha   90.00
_cell.angle_beta   90.00
_cell.angle_gamma   90.00
#
_symmetry.space_group_name_H-M   'P 1'
#
loop_
_entity.id
_entity.type
_entity.pdbx_description
1 polymer ?
#
loop_
_entity_poly.entity_id
_entity_poly.type
_entity_poly.pdbx_seq_one_letter_code
_entity_poly.pdbx_strand_id
1 'polypeptide(L)'
;MVMDKDVVRWVLDFLVRQPIDDKTLAGLLNALPVQDSDWNLKKLLILRNIEAEISKGVVSEILLDLLEKMEELEFRNNLKANESLKAYCDVAVECTVMVLDNEGLERCFEMVKTVWRKIGSMVECKNAGLVSYDLINWKEDFEKAIWDDKVCKVVLEKWKKMDVFESVREYVKDARKKMGPSFLEVVFEKLSDEALKEVFGFEMEED
;
A
#
# COMPACT_ATOMS: atom_id res chain seq x y z
N MET A 1 -4.33 -32.40 -15.14
CA MET A 1 -2.91 -31.98 -15.22
C MET A 1 -2.75 -30.81 -14.27
N VAL A 2 -1.92 -30.94 -13.23
CA VAL A 2 -1.70 -29.83 -12.29
C VAL A 2 -0.71 -28.87 -12.94
N MET A 3 -1.05 -27.59 -13.06
CA MET A 3 -0.16 -26.57 -13.61
C MET A 3 1.06 -26.43 -12.71
N ASP A 4 2.24 -26.24 -13.32
CA ASP A 4 3.48 -26.05 -12.59
C ASP A 4 3.39 -24.82 -11.66
N LYS A 5 3.95 -24.94 -10.46
CA LYS A 5 3.85 -23.94 -9.40
C LYS A 5 4.52 -22.62 -9.77
N ASP A 6 5.63 -22.66 -10.49
CA ASP A 6 6.34 -21.47 -10.94
C ASP A 6 5.56 -20.78 -12.07
N VAL A 7 4.97 -21.56 -12.97
CA VAL A 7 4.09 -21.03 -14.03
C VAL A 7 2.87 -20.32 -13.44
N VAL A 8 2.21 -20.93 -12.45
CA VAL A 8 1.07 -20.29 -11.74
C VAL A 8 1.50 -18.97 -11.12
N ARG A 9 2.67 -18.93 -10.47
CA ARG A 9 3.20 -17.71 -9.85
C ARG A 9 3.46 -16.61 -10.88
N TRP A 10 4.11 -16.93 -12.02
CA TRP A 10 4.39 -15.93 -13.05
C TRP A 10 3.11 -15.37 -13.68
N VAL A 11 2.12 -16.24 -13.92
CA VAL A 11 0.81 -15.84 -14.45
C VAL A 11 0.10 -14.93 -13.45
N LEU A 12 0.05 -15.28 -12.16
CA LEU A 12 -0.59 -14.46 -11.14
C LEU A 12 0.12 -13.12 -10.93
N ASP A 13 1.44 -13.10 -10.85
CA ASP A 13 2.23 -11.86 -10.72
C ASP A 13 1.93 -10.90 -11.88
N PHE A 14 1.90 -11.40 -13.11
CA PHE A 14 1.55 -10.61 -14.29
C PHE A 14 0.10 -10.12 -14.24
N LEU A 15 -0.86 -11.02 -14.02
CA LEU A 15 -2.29 -10.69 -14.07
C LEU A 15 -2.71 -9.69 -12.98
N VAL A 16 -2.13 -9.76 -11.78
CA VAL A 16 -2.42 -8.79 -10.70
C VAL A 16 -1.98 -7.37 -11.09
N ARG A 17 -0.92 -7.24 -11.91
CA ARG A 17 -0.41 -5.95 -12.39
C ARG A 17 -1.24 -5.36 -13.54
N GLN A 18 -2.01 -6.19 -14.25
CA GLN A 18 -2.85 -5.75 -15.35
C GLN A 18 -4.14 -5.07 -14.86
N PRO A 19 -4.75 -4.17 -15.66
CA PRO A 19 -5.99 -3.48 -15.32
C PRO A 19 -7.22 -4.41 -15.48
N ILE A 20 -7.22 -5.55 -14.78
CA ILE A 20 -8.35 -6.50 -14.72
C ILE A 20 -9.29 -6.13 -13.57
N ASP A 21 -10.58 -6.40 -13.69
CA ASP A 21 -11.54 -6.16 -12.61
C ASP A 21 -11.39 -7.16 -11.45
N ASP A 22 -11.85 -6.76 -10.25
CA ASP A 22 -11.66 -7.56 -9.03
C ASP A 22 -12.42 -8.89 -9.03
N LYS A 23 -13.55 -8.97 -9.76
CA LYS A 23 -14.31 -10.22 -9.87
C LYS A 23 -13.53 -11.23 -10.70
N THR A 24 -12.92 -10.78 -11.80
CA THR A 24 -12.02 -11.59 -12.62
C THR A 24 -10.80 -12.04 -11.82
N LEU A 25 -10.14 -11.13 -11.09
CA LEU A 25 -9.01 -11.49 -10.24
C LEU A 25 -9.38 -12.52 -9.17
N ALA A 26 -10.50 -12.33 -8.47
CA ALA A 26 -10.97 -13.27 -7.45
C ALA A 26 -11.26 -14.66 -8.04
N GLY A 27 -11.85 -14.71 -9.24
CA GLY A 27 -12.06 -15.96 -9.98
C GLY A 27 -10.74 -16.69 -10.25
N LEU A 28 -9.71 -15.96 -10.68
CA LEU A 28 -8.37 -16.51 -10.95
C LEU A 28 -7.67 -17.03 -9.69
N LEU A 29 -7.71 -16.26 -8.59
CA LEU A 29 -7.14 -16.66 -7.31
C LEU A 29 -7.81 -17.91 -6.74
N ASN A 30 -9.11 -18.09 -6.96
CA ASN A 30 -9.84 -19.29 -6.55
C ASN A 30 -9.58 -20.51 -7.45
N ALA A 31 -9.28 -20.28 -8.73
CA ALA A 31 -9.04 -21.35 -9.70
C ALA A 31 -7.60 -21.88 -9.67
N LEU A 32 -6.65 -21.08 -9.20
CA LEU A 32 -5.22 -21.41 -9.23
C LEU A 32 -4.70 -21.85 -7.85
N PRO A 33 -3.75 -22.81 -7.79
CA PRO A 33 -3.16 -23.24 -6.52
C PRO A 33 -2.19 -22.17 -5.98
N VAL A 34 -2.74 -21.16 -5.30
CA VAL A 34 -1.96 -20.09 -4.67
C VAL A 34 -1.19 -20.64 -3.47
N GLN A 35 0.12 -20.40 -3.44
CA GLN A 35 0.95 -20.76 -2.28
C GLN A 35 0.85 -19.67 -1.22
N ASP A 36 0.50 -20.04 0.01
CA ASP A 36 0.43 -19.10 1.12
C ASP A 36 1.81 -18.49 1.46
N SER A 37 2.90 -19.13 1.06
CA SER A 37 4.27 -18.62 1.23
C SER A 37 4.68 -17.57 0.20
N ASP A 38 3.87 -17.27 -0.81
CA ASP A 38 4.21 -16.27 -1.83
C ASP A 38 3.97 -14.84 -1.33
N TRP A 39 4.97 -14.31 -0.63
CA TRP A 39 4.92 -12.95 -0.08
C TRP A 39 4.97 -11.87 -1.17
N ASN A 40 5.55 -12.13 -2.35
CA ASN A 40 5.55 -11.17 -3.46
C ASN A 40 4.13 -11.01 -4.01
N LEU A 41 3.41 -12.12 -4.20
CA LEU A 41 2.01 -12.07 -4.61
C LEU A 41 1.15 -11.35 -3.56
N LYS A 42 1.33 -11.65 -2.27
CA LYS A 42 0.65 -10.94 -1.17
C LYS A 42 0.95 -9.43 -1.21
N LYS A 43 2.20 -9.05 -1.44
CA LYS A 43 2.62 -7.65 -1.57
C LYS A 43 1.90 -6.97 -2.74
N LEU A 44 1.85 -7.60 -3.91
CA LEU A 44 1.15 -7.08 -5.07
C LEU A 44 -0.35 -6.89 -4.83
N LEU A 45 -0.99 -7.86 -4.17
CA LEU A 45 -2.42 -7.77 -3.84
C LEU A 45 -2.70 -6.61 -2.88
N ILE A 46 -1.85 -6.40 -1.88
CA ILE A 46 -2.00 -5.25 -0.97
C ILE A 46 -1.80 -3.93 -1.74
N LEU A 47 -0.77 -3.81 -2.58
CA LEU A 47 -0.52 -2.61 -3.39
C LEU A 47 -1.69 -2.29 -4.32
N ARG A 48 -2.25 -3.29 -4.98
CA ARG A 48 -3.45 -3.14 -5.83
C ARG A 48 -4.64 -2.66 -5.02
N ASN A 49 -4.86 -3.19 -3.82
CA ASN A 49 -5.96 -2.72 -2.97
C ASN A 49 -5.73 -1.29 -2.49
N ILE A 50 -4.49 -0.89 -2.18
CA ILE A 50 -4.15 0.50 -1.86
C ILE A 50 -4.49 1.41 -3.04
N GLU A 51 -4.10 1.04 -4.27
CA GLU A 51 -4.44 1.77 -5.49
C GLU A 51 -5.96 1.90 -5.70
N ALA A 52 -6.71 0.83 -5.44
CA ALA A 52 -8.16 0.83 -5.54
C ALA A 52 -8.80 1.76 -4.50
N GLU A 53 -8.30 1.76 -3.25
CA GLU A 53 -8.79 2.67 -2.21
C GLU A 53 -8.51 4.14 -2.53
N ILE A 54 -7.28 4.49 -2.95
CA ILE A 54 -6.97 5.89 -3.31
C ILE A 54 -7.74 6.36 -4.54
N SER A 55 -8.09 5.46 -5.46
CA SER A 55 -8.89 5.78 -6.64
C SER A 55 -10.33 6.21 -6.30
N LYS A 56 -10.81 5.89 -5.10
CA LYS A 56 -12.11 6.38 -4.59
C LYS A 56 -12.07 7.85 -4.18
N GLY A 57 -10.88 8.43 -4.04
CA GLY A 57 -10.69 9.83 -3.63
C GLY A 57 -11.05 10.12 -2.18
N VAL A 58 -11.12 9.09 -1.32
CA VAL A 58 -11.40 9.24 0.12
C VAL A 58 -10.38 8.42 0.90
N VAL A 59 -9.80 9.02 1.95
CA VAL A 59 -8.94 8.30 2.89
C VAL A 59 -9.81 7.63 3.94
N SER A 60 -9.58 6.33 4.18
CA SER A 60 -10.40 5.51 5.05
C SER A 60 -9.55 4.67 6.01
N GLU A 61 -10.17 4.13 7.06
CA GLU A 61 -9.53 3.14 7.93
C GLU A 61 -9.06 1.89 7.17
N ILE A 62 -9.71 1.55 6.05
CA ILE A 62 -9.28 0.45 5.16
C ILE A 62 -7.88 0.72 4.60
N LEU A 63 -7.60 1.97 4.22
CA LEU A 63 -6.28 2.35 3.71
C LEU A 63 -5.21 2.24 4.80
N LEU A 64 -5.55 2.61 6.04
CA LEU A 64 -4.67 2.44 7.20
C LEU A 64 -4.39 0.94 7.44
N ASP A 65 -5.41 0.10 7.46
CA ASP A 65 -5.29 -1.36 7.64
C ASP A 65 -4.42 -2.02 6.56
N LEU A 66 -4.52 -1.55 5.30
CA LEU A 66 -3.72 -2.06 4.19
C LEU A 66 -2.24 -1.71 4.37
N LEU A 67 -1.93 -0.49 4.82
CA LEU A 67 -0.56 -0.07 5.11
C LEU A 67 0.03 -0.82 6.32
N GLU A 68 -0.77 -1.10 7.35
CA GLU A 68 -0.34 -1.94 8.49
C GLU A 68 -0.03 -3.37 8.05
N LYS A 69 -0.90 -3.99 7.22
CA LYS A 69 -0.65 -5.33 6.66
C LYS A 69 0.60 -5.37 5.81
N MET A 70 0.89 -4.29 5.08
CA MET A 70 2.09 -4.17 4.27
C MET A 70 3.34 -4.12 5.14
N GLU A 71 3.35 -3.30 6.17
CA GLU A 71 4.49 -3.23 7.09
C GLU A 71 4.73 -4.56 7.77
N GLU A 72 3.67 -5.21 8.26
CA GLU A 72 3.79 -6.51 8.90
C GLU A 72 4.39 -7.55 7.93
N LEU A 73 3.98 -7.51 6.66
CA LEU A 73 4.53 -8.36 5.61
C LEU A 73 6.02 -8.06 5.37
N GLU A 74 6.42 -6.79 5.29
CA GLU A 74 7.81 -6.38 5.09
C GLU A 74 8.70 -6.75 6.29
N PHE A 75 8.21 -6.52 7.51
CA PHE A 75 8.87 -6.86 8.77
C PHE A 75 9.13 -8.36 8.88
N ARG A 76 8.11 -9.20 8.63
CA ARG A 76 8.26 -10.67 8.66
C ARG A 76 9.28 -11.19 7.65
N ASN A 77 9.54 -10.44 6.58
CA ASN A 77 10.50 -10.80 5.53
C ASN A 77 11.85 -10.07 5.67
N ASN A 78 12.13 -9.43 6.81
CA ASN A 78 13.37 -8.68 7.09
C ASN A 78 13.68 -7.56 6.08
N LEU A 79 12.65 -6.96 5.48
CA LEU A 79 12.80 -5.80 4.60
C LEU A 79 12.77 -4.52 5.44
N LYS A 80 13.68 -3.58 5.16
CA LYS A 80 13.69 -2.28 5.85
C LYS A 80 12.47 -1.44 5.44
N ALA A 81 11.54 -1.26 6.37
CA ALA A 81 10.29 -0.54 6.21
C ALA A 81 10.45 0.99 6.18
N ASN A 82 11.24 1.56 5.27
CA ASN A 82 11.53 3.01 5.31
C ASN A 82 10.56 3.89 4.51
N GLU A 83 9.93 3.38 3.45
CA GLU A 83 9.12 4.21 2.52
C GLU A 83 7.61 4.15 2.80
N SER A 84 7.11 3.03 3.33
CA SER A 84 5.72 2.87 3.78
C SER A 84 5.34 3.81 4.94
N LEU A 85 6.35 4.35 5.63
CA LEU A 85 6.18 5.16 6.84
C LEU A 85 5.49 6.47 6.57
N LYS A 86 5.96 7.22 5.57
CA LYS A 86 5.43 8.55 5.28
C LYS A 86 3.96 8.44 4.87
N ALA A 87 3.63 7.52 3.97
CA ALA A 87 2.26 7.25 3.56
C ALA A 87 1.37 6.83 4.75
N TYR A 88 1.87 5.94 5.62
CA TYR A 88 1.14 5.54 6.83
C TYR A 88 0.91 6.71 7.79
N CYS A 89 1.94 7.52 8.06
CA CYS A 89 1.82 8.72 8.90
C CYS A 89 0.75 9.65 8.37
N ASP A 90 0.81 9.94 7.06
CA ASP A 90 -0.09 10.90 6.44
C ASP A 90 -1.54 10.40 6.46
N VAL A 91 -1.77 9.11 6.22
CA VAL A 91 -3.09 8.48 6.34
C VAL A 91 -3.58 8.46 7.80
N ALA A 92 -2.71 8.18 8.77
CA ALA A 92 -3.08 8.20 10.19
C ALA A 92 -3.49 9.60 10.66
N VAL A 93 -2.77 10.65 10.22
CA VAL A 93 -3.11 12.06 10.48
C VAL A 93 -4.46 12.40 9.86
N GLU A 94 -4.67 12.09 8.58
CA GLU A 94 -5.93 12.34 7.87
C GLU A 94 -7.12 11.70 8.58
N CYS A 95 -7.03 10.40 8.88
CA CYS A 95 -8.10 9.69 9.58
C CYS A 95 -8.40 10.32 10.95
N THR A 96 -7.36 10.71 11.70
CA THR A 96 -7.51 11.36 13.02
C THR A 96 -8.22 12.72 12.90
N VAL A 97 -7.83 13.56 11.93
CA VAL A 97 -8.44 14.88 11.72
C VAL A 97 -9.87 14.75 11.19
N MET A 98 -10.11 13.82 10.27
CA MET A 98 -11.45 13.56 9.73
C MET A 98 -12.42 13.11 10.82
N VAL A 99 -11.98 12.31 11.79
CA VAL A 99 -12.80 11.96 12.96
C VAL A 99 -13.03 13.17 13.86
N LEU A 100 -12.02 14.02 14.08
CA LEU A 100 -12.18 15.25 14.83
C LEU A 100 -13.24 16.18 14.22
N ASP A 101 -13.21 16.35 12.89
CA ASP A 101 -14.11 17.24 12.15
C ASP A 101 -15.55 16.68 12.06
N ASN A 102 -15.70 15.37 11.85
CA ASN A 102 -17.02 14.76 11.61
C ASN A 102 -17.71 14.20 12.86
N GLU A 103 -16.95 13.74 13.85
CA GLU A 103 -17.47 12.91 14.95
C GLU A 103 -17.18 13.50 16.34
N GLY A 104 -16.37 14.57 16.39
CA GLY A 104 -16.10 15.35 17.59
C GLY A 104 -14.96 14.81 18.46
N LEU A 105 -14.68 15.57 19.52
CA LEU A 105 -13.48 15.41 20.34
C LEU A 105 -13.38 14.06 21.06
N GLU A 106 -14.50 13.47 21.48
CA GLU A 106 -14.53 12.19 22.20
C GLU A 106 -14.08 11.02 21.31
N ARG A 107 -14.55 10.97 20.06
CA ARG A 107 -14.15 9.93 19.12
C ARG A 107 -12.74 10.15 18.59
N CYS A 108 -12.34 11.42 18.42
CA CYS A 108 -10.96 11.78 18.13
C CYS A 108 -10.02 11.30 19.25
N PHE A 109 -10.40 11.47 20.51
CA PHE A 109 -9.60 11.01 21.64
C PHE A 109 -9.37 9.49 21.65
N GLU A 110 -10.42 8.71 21.38
CA GLU A 110 -10.31 7.25 21.29
C GLU A 110 -9.53 6.79 20.07
N MET A 111 -9.67 7.46 18.93
CA MET A 111 -8.82 7.23 17.75
C MET A 111 -7.37 7.55 18.07
N VAL A 112 -7.11 8.64 18.80
CA VAL A 112 -5.76 9.02 19.15
C VAL A 112 -5.12 8.00 20.07
N LYS A 113 -5.85 7.55 21.10
CA LYS A 113 -5.41 6.46 21.97
C LYS A 113 -5.21 5.13 21.26
N THR A 114 -5.88 4.88 20.15
CA THR A 114 -5.79 3.59 19.45
C THR A 114 -4.67 3.61 18.42
N VAL A 115 -4.70 4.58 17.50
CA VAL A 115 -3.75 4.71 16.41
C VAL A 115 -2.39 5.19 16.92
N TRP A 116 -2.35 6.32 17.65
CA TRP A 116 -1.08 6.90 18.09
C TRP A 116 -0.39 6.14 19.23
N ARG A 117 -1.14 5.34 20.01
CA ARG A 117 -0.54 4.40 20.97
C ARG A 117 0.08 3.19 20.27
N LYS A 118 -0.57 2.62 19.25
CA LYS A 118 0.02 1.55 18.43
C LYS A 118 1.31 2.04 17.79
N ILE A 119 1.25 3.22 17.19
CA ILE A 119 2.42 3.94 16.66
C ILE A 119 3.48 4.11 17.75
N GLY A 120 3.12 4.62 18.92
CA GLY A 120 4.04 4.74 20.06
C GLY A 120 4.70 3.42 20.48
N SER A 121 3.95 2.32 20.47
CA SER A 121 4.50 0.99 20.79
C SER A 121 5.45 0.47 19.71
N MET A 122 5.14 0.75 18.44
CA MET A 122 6.07 0.51 17.32
C MET A 122 7.33 1.38 17.49
N VAL A 123 7.19 2.60 18.01
CA VAL A 123 8.30 3.52 18.30
C VAL A 123 9.25 3.03 19.37
N GLU A 124 8.72 2.42 20.44
CA GLU A 124 9.52 1.91 21.55
C GLU A 124 10.23 0.59 21.21
N CYS A 125 9.68 -0.20 20.29
CA CYS A 125 10.34 -1.35 19.71
C CYS A 125 11.46 -0.89 18.76
N LYS A 126 12.69 -0.79 19.26
CA LYS A 126 13.93 -0.45 18.49
C LYS A 126 14.20 -1.28 17.21
N ASN A 127 13.39 -2.31 16.95
CA ASN A 127 13.45 -3.17 15.76
C ASN A 127 12.33 -2.91 14.75
N ALA A 128 11.31 -2.11 15.08
CA ALA A 128 10.32 -1.72 14.09
C ALA A 128 10.94 -0.62 13.24
N GLY A 129 11.01 -0.82 11.92
CA GLY A 129 11.45 0.21 10.98
C GLY A 129 10.52 1.42 10.93
N LEU A 130 9.50 1.49 11.79
CA LEU A 130 8.29 2.30 11.71
C LEU A 130 8.38 3.75 12.24
N VAL A 131 9.57 4.19 12.65
CA VAL A 131 9.71 5.39 13.50
C VAL A 131 10.36 6.52 12.72
N SER A 132 9.55 7.45 12.21
CA SER A 132 10.06 8.73 11.73
C SER A 132 9.97 9.80 12.81
N TYR A 133 10.85 10.81 12.73
CA TYR A 133 10.77 11.99 13.59
C TYR A 133 9.43 12.72 13.42
N ASP A 134 8.90 12.74 12.20
CA ASP A 134 7.61 13.35 11.87
C ASP A 134 6.45 12.66 12.59
N LEU A 135 6.49 11.33 12.70
CA LEU A 135 5.46 10.54 13.38
C LEU A 135 5.42 10.81 14.89
N ILE A 136 6.60 10.98 15.51
CA ILE A 136 6.71 11.37 16.92
C ILE A 136 6.16 12.78 17.13
N ASN A 137 6.51 13.72 16.25
CA ASN A 137 6.00 15.09 16.34
C ASN A 137 4.47 15.12 16.19
N TRP A 138 3.92 14.38 15.24
CA TRP A 138 2.46 14.29 15.08
C TRP A 138 1.78 13.71 16.31
N LYS A 139 2.34 12.64 16.91
CA LYS A 139 1.82 12.08 18.16
C LYS A 139 1.74 13.14 19.26
N GLU A 140 2.85 13.84 19.51
CA GLU A 140 2.90 14.88 20.54
C GLU A 140 1.95 16.04 20.24
N ASP A 141 1.85 16.44 18.97
CA ASP A 141 0.97 17.51 18.52
C ASP A 141 -0.51 17.14 18.77
N PHE A 142 -0.92 15.91 18.45
CA PHE A 142 -2.28 15.42 18.71
C PHE A 142 -2.58 15.25 20.20
N GLU A 143 -1.64 14.70 20.97
CA GLU A 143 -1.79 14.56 22.43
C GLU A 143 -1.99 15.92 23.11
N LYS A 144 -1.30 16.97 22.64
CA LYS A 144 -1.47 18.35 23.13
C LYS A 144 -2.76 19.00 22.59
N ALA A 145 -3.09 18.80 21.31
CA ALA A 145 -4.25 19.39 20.65
C ALA A 145 -5.58 19.01 21.31
N ILE A 146 -5.66 17.83 21.94
CA ILE A 146 -6.84 17.40 22.71
C ILE A 146 -7.17 18.37 23.86
N TRP A 147 -6.16 19.02 24.45
CA TRP A 147 -6.30 19.85 25.65
C TRP A 147 -6.09 21.35 25.38
N ASP A 148 -5.61 21.73 24.19
CA ASP A 148 -5.30 23.11 23.83
C ASP A 148 -5.82 23.46 22.42
N ASP A 149 -6.89 24.26 22.37
CA ASP A 149 -7.51 24.76 21.14
C ASP A 149 -6.52 25.50 20.21
N LYS A 150 -5.48 26.16 20.76
CA LYS A 150 -4.47 26.84 19.95
C LYS A 150 -3.58 25.81 19.25
N VAL A 151 -3.19 24.75 19.96
CA VAL A 151 -2.43 23.64 19.37
C VAL A 151 -3.28 22.90 18.34
N CYS A 152 -4.57 22.69 18.62
CA CYS A 152 -5.51 22.11 17.65
C CYS A 152 -5.57 22.91 16.34
N LYS A 153 -5.61 24.25 16.41
CA LYS A 153 -5.57 25.09 15.20
C LYS A 153 -4.25 24.93 14.43
N VAL A 154 -3.12 24.86 15.12
CA VAL A 154 -1.81 24.63 14.49
C VAL A 154 -1.75 23.26 13.79
N VAL A 155 -2.28 22.22 14.43
CA VAL A 155 -2.40 20.87 13.87
C VAL A 155 -3.23 20.88 12.59
N LEU A 156 -4.40 21.53 12.60
CA LEU A 156 -5.26 21.64 11.43
C LEU A 156 -4.60 22.42 10.28
N GLU A 157 -3.87 23.50 10.56
CA GLU A 157 -3.14 24.26 9.54
C GLU A 157 -1.92 23.50 8.97
N LYS A 158 -1.28 22.65 9.78
CA LYS A 158 -0.22 21.74 9.33
C LYS A 158 -0.80 20.63 8.44
N TRP A 159 -1.93 20.07 8.85
CA TRP A 159 -2.66 19.02 8.12
C TRP A 159 -3.13 19.49 6.74
N LYS A 160 -3.71 20.69 6.61
CA LYS A 160 -4.18 21.25 5.32
C LYS A 160 -3.09 21.35 4.25
N LYS A 161 -1.81 21.32 4.63
CA LYS A 161 -0.66 21.37 3.71
C LYS A 161 -0.21 19.99 3.26
N MET A 162 -0.77 18.93 3.81
CA MET A 162 -0.45 17.56 3.45
C MET A 162 -1.21 17.16 2.20
N ASP A 163 -0.53 16.44 1.31
CA ASP A 163 -1.16 15.74 0.20
C ASP A 163 -1.03 14.24 0.46
N VAL A 164 -2.02 13.72 1.19
CA VAL A 164 -2.04 12.33 1.62
C VAL A 164 -2.15 11.39 0.41
N PHE A 165 -2.90 11.78 -0.61
CA PHE A 165 -3.01 11.00 -1.84
C PHE A 165 -1.68 10.93 -2.58
N GLU A 166 -0.93 12.03 -2.64
CA GLU A 166 0.38 12.02 -3.27
C GLU A 166 1.37 11.17 -2.48
N SER A 167 1.42 11.28 -1.16
CA SER A 167 2.27 10.42 -0.33
C SER A 167 1.98 8.92 -0.53
N VAL A 168 0.72 8.53 -0.66
CA VAL A 168 0.34 7.13 -0.93
C VAL A 168 0.68 6.73 -2.37
N ARG A 169 0.50 7.62 -3.36
CA ARG A 169 0.92 7.36 -4.76
C ARG A 169 2.43 7.18 -4.90
N GLU A 170 3.21 8.04 -4.25
CA GLU A 170 4.68 7.93 -4.18
C GLU A 170 5.08 6.58 -3.59
N TYR A 171 4.46 6.21 -2.47
CA TYR A 171 4.70 4.91 -1.83
C TYR A 171 4.43 3.73 -2.76
N VAL A 172 3.25 3.68 -3.39
CA VAL A 172 2.88 2.59 -4.32
C VAL A 172 3.85 2.52 -5.49
N LYS A 173 4.21 3.67 -6.06
CA LYS A 173 5.14 3.78 -7.18
C LYS A 173 6.52 3.23 -6.81
N ASP A 174 7.06 3.63 -5.67
CA ASP A 174 8.38 3.17 -5.21
C ASP A 174 8.36 1.69 -4.85
N ALA A 175 7.29 1.21 -4.21
CA ALA A 175 7.10 -0.21 -3.92
C ALA A 175 7.07 -1.05 -5.20
N ARG A 176 6.29 -0.65 -6.22
CA ARG A 176 6.26 -1.32 -7.53
C ARG A 176 7.61 -1.28 -8.24
N LYS A 177 8.30 -0.13 -8.20
CA LYS A 177 9.63 0.03 -8.79
C LYS A 177 10.65 -0.93 -8.18
N LYS A 178 10.61 -1.13 -6.85
CA LYS A 178 11.47 -2.10 -6.15
C LYS A 178 11.19 -3.55 -6.53
N MET A 179 9.93 -3.88 -6.82
CA MET A 179 9.56 -5.22 -7.26
C MET A 179 10.02 -5.51 -8.70
N GLY A 180 10.19 -4.48 -9.52
CA GLY A 180 10.53 -4.62 -10.93
C GLY A 180 9.38 -5.18 -11.76
N PRO A 181 9.60 -5.38 -13.08
CA PRO A 181 8.64 -6.02 -13.96
C PRO A 181 8.43 -7.50 -13.60
N SER A 182 7.26 -8.03 -13.93
CA SER A 182 6.97 -9.46 -13.87
C SER A 182 7.88 -10.25 -14.82
N PHE A 183 8.06 -11.54 -14.54
CA PHE A 183 8.82 -12.41 -15.44
C PHE A 183 8.24 -12.43 -16.86
N LEU A 184 6.92 -12.45 -17.01
CA LEU A 184 6.26 -12.47 -18.31
C LEU A 184 6.45 -11.16 -19.09
N GLU A 185 6.49 -10.01 -18.42
CA GLU A 185 6.85 -8.73 -19.05
C GLU A 185 8.30 -8.76 -19.56
N VAL A 186 9.24 -9.26 -18.76
CA VAL A 186 10.66 -9.38 -19.16
C VAL A 186 10.84 -10.34 -20.33
N VAL A 187 10.09 -11.45 -20.36
CA VAL A 187 10.12 -12.38 -21.50
C VAL A 187 9.56 -11.71 -22.74
N PHE A 188 8.42 -11.03 -22.61
CA PHE A 188 7.78 -10.34 -23.73
C PHE A 188 8.69 -9.27 -24.34
N GLU A 189 9.38 -8.47 -23.52
CA GLU A 189 10.37 -7.48 -23.98
C GLU A 189 11.57 -8.07 -24.74
N LYS A 190 11.86 -9.37 -24.55
CA LYS A 190 13.01 -10.05 -25.15
C LYS A 190 12.65 -10.93 -26.35
N LEU A 191 11.37 -11.13 -26.63
CA LEU A 191 10.95 -11.85 -27.83
C LEU A 191 11.24 -10.97 -29.04
N SER A 192 11.89 -11.54 -30.07
CA SER A 192 12.02 -10.86 -31.35
C SER A 192 10.66 -10.79 -32.03
N ASP A 193 10.51 -9.85 -32.97
CA ASP A 193 9.29 -9.74 -33.76
C ASP A 193 9.00 -11.07 -34.48
N GLU A 194 10.01 -11.77 -34.99
CA GLU A 194 9.83 -13.10 -35.59
C GLU A 194 9.32 -14.15 -34.61
N ALA A 195 9.82 -14.15 -33.37
CA ALA A 195 9.34 -15.06 -32.33
C ALA A 195 7.91 -14.72 -31.87
N LEU A 196 7.55 -13.44 -31.85
CA LEU A 196 6.17 -13.00 -31.60
C LEU A 196 5.23 -13.42 -32.73
N LYS A 197 5.66 -13.30 -33.99
CA LYS A 197 4.91 -13.78 -35.16
C LYS A 197 4.68 -15.30 -35.12
N GLU A 198 5.70 -16.07 -34.73
CA GLU A 198 5.59 -17.54 -34.61
C GLU A 198 4.68 -17.96 -33.44
N VAL A 199 4.76 -17.29 -32.29
CA VAL A 199 3.98 -17.63 -31.09
C VAL A 199 2.52 -17.20 -31.20
N PHE A 200 2.24 -16.04 -31.78
CA PHE A 200 0.91 -15.43 -31.81
C PHE A 200 0.24 -15.43 -33.19
N GLY A 201 0.95 -15.84 -34.24
CA GLY A 201 0.40 -15.94 -35.60
C GLY A 201 0.12 -14.58 -36.26
N PHE A 202 0.77 -13.50 -35.83
CA PHE A 202 0.61 -12.19 -36.47
C PHE A 202 1.39 -12.15 -37.81
N GLU A 203 0.70 -12.24 -38.94
CA GLU A 203 1.23 -11.70 -40.19
C GLU A 203 1.08 -10.17 -40.13
N MET A 204 2.15 -9.46 -39.78
CA MET A 204 2.20 -8.02 -40.01
C MET A 204 2.38 -7.84 -41.52
N GLU A 205 1.33 -7.40 -42.22
CA GLU A 205 1.41 -6.96 -43.61
C GLU A 205 2.49 -5.88 -43.72
N GLU A 206 3.50 -6.13 -44.56
CA GLU A 206 4.48 -5.13 -44.96
C GLU A 206 3.82 -4.22 -46.01
N ASP A 207 3.66 -2.94 -45.68
CA ASP A 207 3.33 -1.87 -46.63
C ASP A 207 4.51 -1.56 -47.58
#